data_AF-A0A7X0NJT2-F1
#
_entry.id   AF-A0A7X0NJT2-F1
#
_cell.length_a   1.000
_cell.length_b   1.000
_cell.length_c   1.000
_cell.angle_alpha   90.00
_cell.angle_beta   90.00
_cell.angle_gamma   90.00
#
_symmetry.space_group_name_H-M   'P 1'
#
loop_
_entity.id
_entity.type
_entity.pdbx_description
1 polymer ?
#
loop_
_entity_poly.entity_id
_entity_poly.type
_entity_poly.pdbx_seq_one_letter_code
_entity_poly.pdbx_strand_id
1 'polypeptide(L)'
;MRTGLKVLDKLIENYSISIGPYCDNDFQKIDIIDSQTYISRFNLPHCMQQYCTELSYFNDKYLLLYRFSIPHLEHKRLGYFLFNQEGLLLEQVCFTKCPRYKKAFQKIKSFYLNAKVNTA
;
A
#
# COMPACT_ATOMS: atom_id res chain seq x y z
N MET A 1 12.47 20.08 16.76
CA MET A 1 12.40 19.13 15.61
C MET A 1 11.44 17.99 15.94
N ARG A 2 10.27 17.90 15.26
CA ARG A 2 9.42 16.71 15.34
C ARG A 2 9.96 15.68 14.34
N THR A 3 10.72 14.71 14.83
CA THR A 3 11.18 13.57 14.03
C THR A 3 9.97 12.86 13.43
N GLY A 4 10.09 12.37 12.19
CA GLY A 4 8.95 11.77 11.48
C GLY A 4 8.36 10.51 12.15
N LEU A 5 9.00 9.96 13.20
CA LEU A 5 8.47 8.89 14.06
C LEU A 5 7.17 9.33 14.74
N LYS A 6 7.20 10.42 15.51
CA LYS A 6 6.05 10.93 16.27
C LYS A 6 4.81 11.29 15.45
N VAL A 7 4.93 11.39 14.12
CA VAL A 7 3.80 11.72 13.24
C VAL A 7 3.03 10.47 12.84
N LEU A 8 3.74 9.38 12.58
CA LEU A 8 3.15 8.08 12.23
C LEU A 8 2.70 7.37 13.49
N ASP A 9 3.50 7.45 14.57
CA ASP A 9 3.11 6.96 15.89
C ASP A 9 1.83 7.65 16.33
N LYS A 10 1.70 8.98 16.17
CA LYS A 10 0.42 9.66 16.44
C LYS A 10 -0.72 9.30 15.49
N LEU A 11 -0.45 8.95 14.23
CA LEU A 11 -1.51 8.50 13.32
C LEU A 11 -1.97 7.08 13.72
N ILE A 12 -1.03 6.22 14.13
CA ILE A 12 -1.28 4.87 14.61
C ILE A 12 -1.96 4.88 15.98
N GLU A 13 -1.43 5.63 16.95
CA GLU A 13 -1.95 5.81 18.31
C GLU A 13 -3.31 6.50 18.31
N ASN A 14 -3.51 7.59 17.56
CA ASN A 14 -4.79 8.31 17.58
C ASN A 14 -5.93 7.52 16.93
N TYR A 15 -5.62 6.58 16.03
CA TYR A 15 -6.61 5.90 15.21
C TYR A 15 -6.58 4.38 15.34
N SER A 16 -5.83 3.84 16.31
CA SER A 16 -5.66 2.40 16.56
C SER A 16 -5.33 1.61 15.28
N ILE A 17 -4.52 2.20 14.41
CA ILE A 17 -4.23 1.64 13.08
C ILE A 17 -3.17 0.55 13.23
N SER A 18 -3.60 -0.70 13.23
CA SER A 18 -2.69 -1.83 12.99
C SER A 18 -2.28 -1.83 11.52
N ILE A 19 -0.97 -1.81 11.25
CA ILE A 19 -0.39 -1.99 9.92
C ILE A 19 0.37 -3.30 9.89
N GLY A 20 0.09 -4.12 8.88
CA GLY A 20 0.71 -5.43 8.75
C GLY A 20 0.29 -6.15 7.47
N PRO A 21 1.00 -7.21 7.09
CA PRO A 21 0.74 -7.98 5.85
C PRO A 21 -0.64 -8.64 5.81
N TYR A 22 -1.37 -8.68 6.93
CA TYR A 22 -2.71 -9.26 7.05
C TYR A 22 -3.72 -8.30 7.70
N CYS A 23 -3.40 -7.00 7.80
CA CYS A 23 -4.31 -6.02 8.36
C CYS A 23 -5.27 -5.51 7.29
N ASP A 24 -6.57 -5.77 7.50
CA ASP A 24 -7.66 -5.22 6.70
C ASP A 24 -8.54 -4.31 7.59
N ASN A 25 -8.39 -2.99 7.46
CA ASN A 25 -9.10 -1.98 8.22
C ASN A 25 -9.35 -0.70 7.39
N ASP A 26 -9.99 0.31 7.97
CA ASP A 26 -10.35 1.54 7.26
C ASP A 26 -9.13 2.33 6.73
N PHE A 27 -7.96 2.11 7.34
CA PHE A 27 -6.71 2.71 6.90
C PHE A 27 -6.01 1.89 5.81
N GLN A 28 -6.01 0.55 5.93
CA GLN A 28 -5.31 -0.36 5.05
C GLN A 28 -6.26 -1.44 4.51
N LYS A 29 -6.40 -1.49 3.19
CA LYS A 29 -7.08 -2.57 2.47
C LYS A 29 -6.05 -3.37 1.67
N ILE A 30 -6.17 -4.69 1.64
CA ILE A 30 -5.30 -5.56 0.84
C ILE A 30 -6.18 -6.30 -0.16
N ASP A 31 -5.84 -6.21 -1.45
CA ASP A 31 -6.55 -6.92 -2.51
C ASP A 31 -5.59 -7.82 -3.26
N ILE A 32 -6.06 -9.02 -3.60
CA ILE A 32 -5.37 -9.95 -4.48
C ILE A 32 -5.84 -9.65 -5.91
N ILE A 33 -4.88 -9.45 -6.81
CA ILE A 33 -5.12 -9.27 -8.24
C ILE A 33 -4.53 -10.46 -8.98
N ASP A 34 -5.39 -11.25 -9.60
CA ASP A 34 -5.05 -12.41 -10.43
C ASP A 34 -5.60 -12.24 -11.85
N SER A 35 -5.44 -13.28 -12.69
CA SER A 35 -5.91 -13.29 -14.08
C SER A 35 -7.43 -13.15 -14.23
N GLN A 36 -8.21 -13.44 -13.18
CA GLN A 36 -9.67 -13.35 -13.18
C GLN A 36 -10.17 -12.00 -12.65
N THR A 37 -9.28 -11.21 -12.07
CA THR A 37 -9.63 -9.96 -11.41
C THR A 37 -9.92 -8.85 -12.41
N TYR A 38 -11.12 -8.27 -12.33
CA TYR A 38 -11.51 -7.12 -13.15
C TYR A 38 -10.81 -5.83 -12.67
N ILE A 39 -9.63 -5.52 -13.25
CA ILE A 39 -8.70 -4.47 -12.78
C ILE A 39 -9.35 -3.08 -12.67
N SER A 40 -10.30 -2.76 -13.56
CA SER A 40 -10.95 -1.44 -13.57
C SER A 40 -11.77 -1.15 -12.30
N ARG A 41 -12.12 -2.17 -11.51
CA ARG A 41 -12.80 -1.99 -10.20
C ARG A 41 -11.99 -1.16 -9.19
N PHE A 42 -10.67 -1.11 -9.35
CA PHE A 42 -9.77 -0.51 -8.37
C PHE A 42 -9.39 0.94 -8.67
N ASN A 43 -9.73 1.47 -9.85
CA ASN A 43 -9.32 2.81 -10.29
C ASN A 43 -7.81 3.05 -10.05
N LEU A 44 -6.98 2.10 -10.53
CA LEU A 44 -5.53 2.14 -10.37
C LEU A 44 -4.88 3.20 -11.27
N PRO A 45 -3.74 3.79 -10.84
CA PRO A 45 -2.88 4.58 -11.71
C PRO A 45 -2.40 3.77 -12.93
N HIS A 46 -2.19 4.43 -14.06
CA HIS A 46 -1.79 3.79 -15.32
C HIS A 46 -0.55 2.90 -15.19
N CYS A 47 0.48 3.35 -14.46
CA CYS A 47 1.69 2.55 -14.22
C CYS A 47 1.39 1.21 -13.52
N MET A 48 0.48 1.19 -12.55
CA MET A 48 0.07 -0.04 -11.86
C MET A 48 -0.83 -0.93 -12.73
N GLN A 49 -1.64 -0.34 -13.61
CA GLN A 49 -2.47 -1.10 -14.56
C GLN A 49 -1.60 -1.91 -15.53
N GLN A 50 -0.47 -1.35 -15.99
CA GLN A 50 0.46 -2.05 -16.88
C GLN A 50 0.96 -3.37 -16.26
N TYR A 51 1.38 -3.35 -15.00
CA TYR A 51 1.78 -4.57 -14.28
C TYR A 51 0.64 -5.59 -14.14
N CYS A 52 -0.58 -5.12 -13.89
CA CYS A 52 -1.74 -6.02 -13.76
C CYS A 52 -2.11 -6.66 -15.10
N THR A 53 -2.03 -5.91 -16.20
CA THR A 53 -2.25 -6.43 -17.56
C THR A 53 -1.17 -7.43 -17.94
N GLU A 54 0.11 -7.18 -17.64
CA GLU A 54 1.20 -8.14 -17.86
C GLU A 54 0.99 -9.43 -17.06
N LEU A 55 0.43 -9.33 -15.85
CA LEU A 55 0.14 -10.49 -15.01
C LEU A 55 -0.94 -11.40 -15.61
N SER A 56 -1.93 -10.83 -16.31
CA SER A 56 -3.03 -11.60 -16.92
C SER A 56 -2.55 -12.62 -17.97
N TYR A 57 -1.29 -12.52 -18.43
CA TYR A 57 -0.65 -13.49 -19.30
C TYR A 57 -0.08 -14.72 -18.56
N PHE A 58 0.01 -14.69 -17.23
CA PHE A 58 0.56 -15.78 -16.41
C PHE A 58 -0.54 -16.39 -15.53
N ASN A 59 -0.97 -17.61 -15.85
CA ASN A 59 -2.14 -18.24 -15.22
C ASN A 59 -2.03 -18.53 -13.71
N ASP A 60 -0.81 -18.54 -13.14
CA ASP A 60 -0.58 -18.90 -11.73
C ASP A 60 0.06 -17.80 -10.88
N LYS A 61 0.11 -16.56 -11.39
CA LYS A 61 0.69 -15.43 -10.65
C LYS A 61 -0.41 -14.51 -10.12
N TYR A 62 -0.19 -13.99 -8.91
CA TYR A 62 -1.02 -12.93 -8.33
C TYR A 62 -0.15 -11.74 -7.86
N LEU A 63 -0.77 -10.57 -7.80
CA LEU A 63 -0.23 -9.36 -7.19
C LEU A 63 -0.99 -9.05 -5.92
N LEU A 64 -0.30 -8.45 -4.96
CA LEU A 64 -0.89 -7.91 -3.74
C LEU A 64 -0.93 -6.39 -3.85
N LEU A 65 -2.14 -5.85 -3.93
CA LEU A 65 -2.39 -4.41 -3.89
C LEU A 65 -2.69 -3.99 -2.45
N TYR A 66 -1.79 -3.21 -1.88
CA TYR A 66 -1.99 -2.58 -0.58
C TYR A 66 -2.49 -1.16 -0.80
N ARG A 67 -3.70 -0.86 -0.35
CA ARG A 67 -4.33 0.46 -0.46
C ARG A 67 -4.37 1.13 0.90
N PHE A 68 -3.81 2.33 0.97
CA PHE A 68 -3.83 3.15 2.17
C PHE A 68 -4.74 4.35 2.00
N SER A 69 -5.62 4.60 2.98
CA SER A 69 -6.54 5.73 3.06
C SER A 69 -6.14 6.68 4.19
N ILE A 70 -6.67 7.90 4.19
CA ILE A 70 -6.49 8.85 5.30
C ILE A 70 -7.77 8.80 6.15
N PRO A 71 -7.75 8.30 7.40
CA PRO A 71 -8.97 7.91 8.10
C PRO A 71 -9.94 9.05 8.45
N HIS A 72 -9.46 10.30 8.51
CA HIS A 72 -10.29 11.49 8.85
C HIS A 72 -10.68 12.32 7.64
N LEU A 73 -10.26 11.90 6.46
CA LEU A 73 -10.57 12.59 5.22
C LEU A 73 -11.31 11.58 4.35
N GLU A 74 -12.64 11.66 4.38
CA GLU A 74 -13.50 10.81 3.56
C GLU A 74 -12.97 10.72 2.14
N HIS A 75 -12.83 9.48 1.67
CA HIS A 75 -12.40 9.12 0.32
C HIS A 75 -11.00 9.61 -0.11
N LYS A 76 -10.16 10.14 0.79
CA LYS A 76 -8.78 10.50 0.43
C LYS A 76 -7.83 9.32 0.56
N ARG A 77 -7.34 8.87 -0.59
CA ARG A 77 -6.27 7.89 -0.72
C ARG A 77 -4.96 8.52 -0.24
N LEU A 78 -4.23 7.81 0.63
CA LEU A 78 -2.85 8.14 0.99
C LEU A 78 -1.92 7.69 -0.14
N GLY A 79 -2.00 6.41 -0.50
CA GLY A 79 -1.12 5.81 -1.48
C GLY A 79 -1.34 4.31 -1.63
N TYR A 80 -0.82 3.76 -2.72
CA TYR A 80 -0.88 2.34 -3.06
C TYR A 80 0.53 1.76 -3.12
N PHE A 81 0.64 0.48 -2.78
CA PHE A 81 1.81 -0.34 -3.07
C PHE A 81 1.37 -1.60 -3.79
N LEU A 82 2.12 -2.00 -4.81
CA LEU A 82 1.88 -3.20 -5.59
C LEU A 82 3.06 -4.13 -5.40
N PHE A 83 2.80 -5.32 -4.86
CA PHE A 83 3.81 -6.35 -4.65
C PHE A 83 3.52 -7.56 -5.53
N ASN A 84 4.57 -8.28 -5.93
CA ASN A 84 4.41 -9.61 -6.50
C ASN A 84 4.18 -10.67 -5.40
N GLN A 85 3.91 -11.91 -5.79
CA GLN A 85 3.75 -13.05 -4.88
C GLN A 85 4.98 -13.35 -4.00
N GLU A 86 6.20 -13.03 -4.47
CA GLU A 86 7.45 -13.13 -3.70
C GLU A 86 7.59 -11.97 -2.69
N GLY A 87 6.66 -11.01 -2.73
CA GLY A 87 6.63 -9.76 -1.97
C GLY A 87 7.75 -8.78 -2.31
N LEU A 88 8.25 -8.83 -3.53
CA LEU A 88 9.00 -7.75 -4.15
C LEU A 88 8.05 -6.59 -4.45
N LEU A 89 8.43 -5.37 -4.07
CA LEU A 89 7.70 -4.16 -4.42
C LEU A 89 7.90 -3.85 -5.91
N LEU A 90 6.84 -3.93 -6.70
CA LEU A 90 6.86 -3.61 -8.13
C LEU A 90 6.64 -2.12 -8.37
N GLU A 91 5.65 -1.54 -7.70
CA GLU A 91 5.28 -0.14 -7.92
C GLU A 91 4.65 0.49 -6.66
N GLN A 92 4.77 1.81 -6.53
CA GLN A 92 4.19 2.59 -5.45
C GLN A 92 3.67 3.95 -5.94
N VAL A 93 2.51 4.37 -5.45
CA VAL A 93 1.94 5.68 -5.79
C VAL A 93 1.49 6.39 -4.53
N CYS A 94 1.92 7.65 -4.37
CA CYS A 94 1.52 8.52 -3.27
C CYS A 94 0.62 9.63 -3.81
N PHE A 95 -0.64 9.68 -3.39
CA PHE A 95 -1.64 10.60 -3.94
C PHE A 95 -1.63 11.99 -3.29
N THR A 96 -0.87 12.17 -2.22
CA THR A 96 -0.86 13.41 -1.45
C THR A 96 0.37 14.28 -1.71
N LYS A 97 0.16 15.59 -1.82
CA LYS A 97 1.23 16.60 -1.87
C LYS A 97 1.71 17.03 -0.49
N CYS A 98 0.94 16.75 0.56
CA CYS A 98 1.25 17.19 1.93
C CYS A 98 2.55 16.52 2.43
N PRO A 99 3.58 17.29 2.84
CA PRO A 99 4.86 16.75 3.29
C PRO A 99 4.74 15.79 4.47
N ARG A 100 3.78 16.02 5.37
CA ARG A 100 3.52 15.16 6.54
C ARG A 100 3.09 13.76 6.12
N TYR A 101 2.13 13.66 5.19
CA TYR A 101 1.64 12.38 4.70
C TYR A 101 2.62 11.70 3.74
N LYS A 102 3.41 12.45 2.97
CA LYS A 102 4.53 11.88 2.20
C LYS A 102 5.56 11.20 3.09
N LYS A 103 5.94 11.84 4.22
CA LYS A 103 6.81 11.22 5.22
C LYS A 103 6.20 9.96 5.83
N ALA A 104 4.89 9.95 6.06
CA ALA A 104 4.20 8.76 6.53
C ALA A 104 4.25 7.62 5.51
N PHE A 105 3.93 7.90 4.25
CA PHE A 105 4.00 6.94 3.15
C PHE A 105 5.39 6.29 3.01
N GLN A 106 6.47 7.08 3.08
CA GLN A 106 7.85 6.56 3.00
C GLN A 106 8.22 5.64 4.17
N LYS A 107 7.67 5.90 5.36
CA LYS A 107 7.89 5.05 6.53
C LYS A 107 7.10 3.75 6.45
N ILE A 108 5.87 3.79 5.96
CA ILE A 108 5.08 2.58 5.68
C ILE A 108 5.85 1.70 4.69
N LYS A 109 6.37 2.29 3.60
CA LYS A 109 7.27 1.59 2.66
C LYS A 109 8.42 0.90 3.39
N SER A 110 9.14 1.65 4.23
CA SER A 110 10.30 1.13 4.97
C SER A 110 9.91 -0.02 5.90
N PHE A 111 8.74 0.05 6.55
CA PHE A 111 8.22 -1.03 7.38
C PHE A 111 8.00 -2.31 6.58
N TYR A 112 7.32 -2.24 5.43
CA TYR A 112 7.08 -3.42 4.57
C TYR A 112 8.36 -4.01 3.97
N LEU A 113 9.32 -3.16 3.60
CA LEU A 113 10.61 -3.62 3.09
C LEU A 113 11.47 -4.26 4.20
N ASN A 114 11.49 -3.67 5.40
CA ASN A 114 12.30 -4.19 6.51
C ASN A 114 11.67 -5.41 7.20
N ALA A 115 10.34 -5.52 7.21
CA ALA A 115 9.64 -6.69 7.77
C ALA A 115 10.08 -8.00 7.07
N LYS A 116 10.53 -7.92 5.81
CA LYS A 116 11.07 -9.08 5.08
C LYS A 116 12.54 -9.40 5.39
N VAL A 117 13.33 -8.43 5.85
CA VAL A 117 14.75 -8.66 6.19
C VAL A 117 14.90 -9.50 7.46
N ASN A 118 13.90 -9.48 8.36
CA ASN A 118 13.93 -10.24 9.61
C ASN A 118 13.25 -11.63 9.54
N THR A 119 12.83 -12.06 8.35
CA THR A 119 12.26 -13.40 8.12
C THR A 119 13.13 -14.25 7.17
N ALA A 120 14.37 -13.83 6.92
CA ALA A 120 15.37 -14.57 6.15
C ALA A 120 16.37 -15.25 7.08
#